data_AF-A0A4R2BWM7-F1
#
_entry.id   AF-A0A4R2BWM7-F1
#
_cell.length_a   1.000
_cell.length_b   1.000
_cell.length_c   1.000
_cell.angle_alpha   90.00
_cell.angle_beta   90.00
_cell.angle_gamma   90.00
#
_symmetry.space_group_name_H-M   'P 1'
#
loop_
_entity.id
_entity.type
_entity.pdbx_description
1 polymer ?
#
loop_
_entity_poly.entity_id
_entity_poly.type
_entity_poly.pdbx_seq_one_letter_code
_entity_poly.pdbx_strand_id
1 'polypeptide(L)' 'MMTISNRGDFAQWAVERAKAIVAEQGGNLALAARDQGDAEIAETANALGQAIVDALLEVFDGLLPQD' A
#
# COMPACT_ATOMS: atom_id res chain seq x y z
N MET A 1 3.32 10.46 12.79
CA MET A 1 4.38 9.77 12.03
C MET A 1 4.69 8.47 12.75
N MET A 2 4.69 7.34 12.06
CA MET A 2 5.05 6.06 12.68
C MET A 2 6.57 5.90 12.70
N THR A 3 7.15 5.74 13.89
CA THR A 3 8.60 5.52 14.04
C THR A 3 8.87 4.02 14.07
N ILE A 4 9.48 3.49 13.01
CA ILE A 4 9.92 2.09 12.97
C ILE A 4 11.18 1.98 13.83
N SER A 5 11.02 1.59 15.10
CA SER A 5 12.10 1.65 16.08
C SER A 5 12.93 0.35 16.13
N ASN A 6 12.38 -0.75 15.62
CA ASN A 6 13.05 -2.05 15.52
C ASN A 6 12.41 -2.95 14.44
N ARG A 7 13.04 -4.12 14.18
CA ARG A 7 12.57 -5.10 13.19
C ARG A 7 11.16 -5.65 13.48
N GLY A 8 10.80 -5.82 14.75
CA GLY A 8 9.48 -6.28 15.17
C GLY A 8 8.38 -5.27 14.82
N ASP A 9 8.61 -4.00 15.14
CA ASP A 9 7.69 -2.91 14.81
C ASP A 9 7.50 -2.80 13.28
N PHE A 10 8.61 -2.91 12.54
CA PHE A 10 8.57 -2.95 11.07
C PHE A 10 7.70 -4.10 10.55
N ALA A 11 7.91 -5.32 11.08
CA ALA A 11 7.18 -6.49 10.63
C ALA A 11 5.67 -6.36 10.89
N GLN A 12 5.28 -5.84 12.06
CA GLN A 12 3.87 -5.60 12.37
C GLN A 12 3.26 -4.54 11.45
N TRP A 13 3.94 -3.40 11.28
CA TRP A 13 3.49 -2.36 10.35
C TRP A 13 3.35 -2.90 8.93
N ALA A 14 4.34 -3.63 8.43
CA ALA A 14 4.36 -4.15 7.07
C ALA A 14 3.19 -5.10 6.83
N VAL A 15 2.86 -5.95 7.81
CA VAL A 15 1.69 -6.84 7.74
C VAL A 15 0.39 -6.05 7.67
N GLU A 16 0.20 -5.07 8.55
CA GLU A 16 -1.04 -4.28 8.57
C GLU A 16 -1.17 -3.41 7.32
N ARG A 17 -0.08 -2.79 6.86
CA ARG A 17 -0.06 -1.98 5.65
C ARG A 17 -0.35 -2.82 4.40
N ALA A 18 0.25 -4.01 4.29
CA ALA A 18 -0.02 -4.92 3.17
C ALA A 18 -1.49 -5.38 3.15
N LYS A 19 -2.06 -5.73 4.32
CA LYS A 19 -3.49 -6.10 4.43
C LYS A 19 -4.40 -4.97 3.96
N ALA A 20 -4.13 -3.73 4.39
CA ALA A 20 -4.91 -2.56 3.99
C ALA A 20 -4.87 -2.33 2.47
N ILE A 21 -3.67 -2.36 1.86
CA ILE A 21 -3.51 -2.19 0.40
C ILE A 21 -4.26 -3.27 -0.38
N VAL A 22 -4.17 -4.53 0.05
CA VAL A 22 -4.88 -5.64 -0.60
C VAL A 22 -6.39 -5.50 -0.44
N ALA A 23 -6.87 -5.18 0.75
CA ALA A 23 -8.30 -5.07 1.02
C ALA A 23 -8.96 -3.93 0.25
N GLU A 24 -8.29 -2.77 0.18
CA GLU A 24 -8.81 -1.59 -0.52
C GLU A 24 -8.49 -1.64 -2.01
N GLN A 25 -7.22 -1.48 -2.38
CA GLN A 25 -6.84 -1.29 -3.78
C GLN A 25 -6.89 -2.61 -4.55
N GLY A 26 -6.46 -3.72 -3.95
CA GLY A 26 -6.58 -5.05 -4.55
C GLY A 26 -8.04 -5.48 -4.73
N GLY A 27 -8.90 -5.18 -3.76
CA GLY A 27 -10.34 -5.40 -3.83
C GLY A 27 -10.99 -4.59 -4.95
N ASN A 28 -10.68 -3.30 -5.05
CA ASN A 28 -11.17 -2.42 -6.12
C ASN A 28 -10.75 -2.94 -7.49
N LEU A 29 -9.48 -3.30 -7.68
CA LEU A 29 -9.00 -3.88 -8.94
C LEU A 29 -9.72 -5.20 -9.27
N ALA A 30 -9.96 -6.06 -8.29
CA ALA A 30 -10.69 -7.31 -8.50
C ALA A 30 -12.15 -7.06 -8.95
N LEU A 31 -12.82 -6.05 -8.39
CA LEU A 31 -14.15 -5.65 -8.82
C LEU A 31 -14.14 -5.06 -10.24
N ALA A 32 -13.15 -4.21 -10.54
CA ALA A 32 -12.99 -3.60 -11.85
C ALA A 32 -12.76 -4.64 -12.95
N ALA A 33 -11.87 -5.60 -12.68
CA ALA A 33 -11.56 -6.71 -13.57
C ALA A 33 -12.76 -7.64 -13.80
N ARG A 34 -13.70 -7.70 -12.86
CA ARG A 34 -14.90 -8.54 -12.98
C ARG A 34 -15.92 -7.93 -13.93
N ASP A 35 -16.31 -6.67 -13.70
CA ASP A 35 -17.52 -6.10 -14.32
C ASP A 35 -17.39 -4.65 -14.85
N GLN A 36 -16.27 -3.95 -14.71
CA GLN A 36 -16.22 -2.48 -14.94
C GLN A 36 -15.45 -2.01 -16.19
N GLY A 37 -14.74 -2.93 -16.88
CA GLY A 37 -14.10 -2.67 -18.18
C GLY A 37 -12.72 -1.98 -18.11
N ASP A 38 -12.08 -1.86 -19.26
CA ASP A 38 -10.64 -1.55 -19.38
C ASP A 38 -10.22 -0.22 -18.73
N ALA A 39 -11.06 0.81 -18.80
CA ALA A 39 -10.75 2.11 -18.20
C ALA A 39 -10.66 2.03 -16.67
N GLU A 40 -11.63 1.37 -16.05
CA GLU A 40 -11.66 1.20 -14.59
C GLU A 40 -10.57 0.24 -14.11
N ILE A 41 -10.27 -0.79 -14.89
CA ILE A 41 -9.13 -1.68 -14.63
C ILE A 41 -7.83 -0.88 -14.62
N ALA A 42 -7.62 0.01 -15.60
CA ALA A 42 -6.42 0.83 -15.66
C ALA A 42 -6.32 1.80 -14.47
N GLU A 43 -7.43 2.45 -14.10
CA GLU A 43 -7.48 3.35 -12.95
C GLU A 43 -7.17 2.64 -11.63
N THR A 44 -7.87 1.55 -11.35
CA THR A 44 -7.70 0.79 -10.10
C THR A 44 -6.33 0.08 -10.03
N ALA A 45 -5.78 -0.37 -11.15
CA ALA A 45 -4.43 -0.92 -11.20
C ALA A 45 -3.37 0.14 -10.90
N ASN A 46 -3.53 1.36 -11.43
CA ASN A 46 -2.65 2.49 -11.11
C ASN A 46 -2.75 2.86 -9.63
N ALA A 47 -3.97 2.90 -9.07
CA ALA A 47 -4.19 3.19 -7.65
C ALA A 47 -3.51 2.15 -6.74
N LEU A 48 -3.59 0.86 -7.09
CA LEU A 48 -2.88 -0.21 -6.38
C LEU A 48 -1.35 -0.02 -6.46
N GLY A 49 -0.82 0.24 -7.66
CA GLY A 49 0.60 0.50 -7.86
C GLY A 49 1.08 1.69 -7.04
N GLN A 50 0.33 2.79 -7.03
CA GLN A 50 0.65 3.99 -6.26
C GLN A 50 0.65 3.71 -4.76
N ALA A 51 -0.35 3.00 -4.23
CA ALA A 51 -0.40 2.67 -2.81
C ALA A 51 0.80 1.82 -2.34
N ILE A 52 1.32 0.94 -3.21
CA ILE A 52 2.55 0.19 -2.94
C ILE A 52 3.76 1.14 -2.89
N VAL A 53 3.89 2.04 -3.86
CA VAL A 53 4.98 3.03 -3.88
C VAL A 53 4.94 3.91 -2.63
N ASP A 54 3.77 4.42 -2.27
CA ASP A 54 3.58 5.25 -1.09
C ASP A 54 3.98 4.51 0.20
N ALA A 55 3.62 3.23 0.32
CA ALA A 55 4.05 2.41 1.45
C ALA A 55 5.57 2.23 1.51
N LEU A 56 6.25 2.06 0.37
CA LEU A 56 7.71 1.96 0.34
C LEU A 56 8.39 3.28 0.75
N LEU A 57 7.81 4.42 0.35
CA LEU A 57 8.29 5.73 0.76
C LEU A 57 8.04 5.98 2.26
N GLU A 58 6.89 5.55 2.79
CA GLU A 58 6.60 5.62 4.23
C GLU A 58 7.62 4.84 5.07
N VAL A 59 8.07 3.67 4.60
CA VAL A 59 9.17 2.93 5.24
C VAL A 59 10.46 3.73 5.19
N PHE A 60 10.81 4.25 4.02
CA PHE A 60 12.04 5.02 3.84
C PHE A 60 12.08 6.22 4.79
N ASP A 61 10.99 6.98 4.86
CA ASP A 61 10.87 8.14 5.75
C ASP A 61 10.90 7.73 7.23
N GLY A 62 10.31 6.58 7.58
CA GLY A 62 10.32 6.02 8.94
C GLY A 62 11.69 5.49 9.39
N LEU A 63 12.62 5.23 8.47
CA LEU A 63 14.00 4.84 8.76
C LEU A 63 14.95 6.03 8.93
N LEU A 64 14.58 7.21 8.42
CA LEU A 64 15.41 8.40 8.54
C LEU A 64 15.36 8.94 9.98
N PRO A 65 16.52 9.34 10.55
CA PRO A 65 16.54 10.08 11.80
C PRO A 65 15.63 11.31 11.66
N GLN A 66 14.76 11.50 12.65
CA GLN A 66 13.97 12.72 12.72
C GLN A 66 14.90 13.81 13.28
N ASP A 67 15.27 14.79 12.46
CA ASP A 67 16.05 15.97 12.87
C ASP A 67 15.30 16.82 13.92
#